data_AF-A0A9D1GVP9-F1
#
_entry.id   AF-A0A9D1GVP9-F1
#
_cell.length_a   1.000
_cell.length_b   1.000
_cell.length_c   1.000
_cell.angle_alpha   90.00
_cell.angle_beta   90.00
_cell.angle_gamma   90.00
#
_symmetry.space_group_name_H-M   'P 1'
#
loop_
_entity.id
_entity.type
_entity.pdbx_description
1 polymer ?
#
loop_
_entity_poly.entity_id
_entity_poly.type
_entity_poly.pdbx_seq_one_letter_code
_entity_poly.pdbx_strand_id
1 'polypeptide(L)'
;MLKGNKYRYISALIAAAVVAAVCAYYREVFSQESLAELMGRISDCLVVAGVLLAGIGVLSWIKSKGAYDMMSYGIDSLIKPFTSRRKEFEAFYDFKVRKAEERKPWLKEWLAVGLCTLLLALIFLALYYMF
;
A
#
# COMPACT_ATOMS: atom_id res chain seq x y z
N MET A 1 -16.50 -18.89 0.04
CA MET A 1 -16.75 -17.43 -0.14
C MET A 1 -15.59 -16.72 -0.87
N LEU A 2 -15.23 -17.15 -2.10
CA LEU A 2 -14.01 -16.70 -2.82
C LEU A 2 -14.28 -15.88 -4.10
N LYS A 3 -15.55 -15.65 -4.47
CA LYS A 3 -15.91 -15.18 -5.82
C LYS A 3 -15.71 -13.67 -6.07
N GLY A 4 -15.47 -12.87 -5.03
CA GLY A 4 -15.25 -11.40 -5.14
C GLY A 4 -13.79 -10.93 -5.06
N ASN A 5 -12.84 -11.81 -4.74
CA ASN A 5 -11.48 -11.38 -4.37
C ASN A 5 -10.49 -11.26 -5.55
N LYS A 6 -10.74 -11.95 -6.68
CA LYS A 6 -9.79 -11.99 -7.82
C LYS A 6 -9.52 -10.62 -8.43
N TYR A 7 -10.55 -9.78 -8.57
CA TYR A 7 -10.40 -8.42 -9.12
C TYR A 7 -9.51 -7.52 -8.27
N ARG A 8 -9.46 -7.75 -6.94
CA ARG A 8 -8.60 -6.98 -6.02
C ARG A 8 -7.13 -7.38 -6.11
N TYR A 9 -6.85 -8.65 -6.43
CA TYR A 9 -5.50 -9.10 -6.75
C TYR A 9 -5.04 -8.57 -8.11
N ILE A 10 -5.92 -8.62 -9.12
CA ILE A 10 -5.62 -8.11 -10.46
C ILE A 10 -5.33 -6.60 -10.41
N SER A 11 -6.11 -5.81 -9.66
CA SER A 11 -5.85 -4.37 -9.54
C SER A 11 -4.52 -4.06 -8.83
N ALA A 12 -4.15 -4.83 -7.81
CA ALA A 12 -2.85 -4.69 -7.15
C ALA A 12 -1.67 -5.05 -8.08
N LEU A 13 -1.85 -6.09 -8.91
CA LEU A 13 -0.86 -6.53 -9.88
C LEU A 13 -0.67 -5.51 -11.01
N ILE A 14 -1.78 -4.94 -11.52
CA ILE A 14 -1.75 -3.85 -12.49
C ILE A 14 -1.07 -2.61 -11.89
N ALA A 15 -1.38 -2.25 -10.64
CA ALA A 15 -0.72 -1.13 -9.98
C ALA A 15 0.80 -1.34 -9.85
N ALA A 16 1.24 -2.55 -9.50
CA ALA A 16 2.65 -2.94 -9.47
C ALA A 16 3.31 -2.77 -10.84
N ALA A 17 2.66 -3.26 -11.89
CA ALA A 17 3.15 -3.19 -13.26
C ALA A 17 3.25 -1.73 -13.76
N VAL A 18 2.26 -0.88 -13.43
CA VAL A 18 2.28 0.54 -13.79
C VAL A 18 3.42 1.26 -13.07
N VAL A 19 3.58 1.05 -11.76
CA VAL A 19 4.69 1.69 -11.02
C VAL A 19 6.05 1.22 -11.55
N ALA A 20 6.20 -0.08 -11.83
CA ALA A 20 7.42 -0.61 -12.42
C ALA A 20 7.69 -0.02 -13.82
N ALA A 21 6.67 0.12 -14.67
CA ALA A 21 6.79 0.71 -16.00
C ALA A 21 7.16 2.20 -15.95
N VAL A 22 6.56 2.97 -15.02
CA VAL A 22 6.89 4.37 -14.79
C VAL A 22 8.35 4.50 -14.33
N CYS A 23 8.79 3.68 -13.37
CA CYS A 23 10.19 3.67 -12.93
C CYS A 23 11.15 3.27 -14.05
N ALA A 24 10.78 2.32 -14.92
CA ALA A 24 11.58 1.94 -16.09
C ALA A 24 11.70 3.08 -17.11
N TYR A 25 10.64 3.86 -17.30
CA TYR A 25 10.66 5.04 -18.17
C TYR A 25 11.62 6.13 -17.63
N TYR A 26 11.55 6.43 -16.32
CA TYR A 26 12.44 7.42 -15.70
C TYR A 26 13.91 7.00 -15.65
N ARG A 27 14.19 5.69 -15.67
CA ARG A 27 15.55 5.15 -15.59
C ARG A 27 16.17 4.83 -16.95
N GLU A 28 15.55 5.20 -18.07
CA GLU A 28 16.06 4.98 -19.43
C GLU A 28 16.65 3.57 -19.63
N VAL A 29 15.90 2.55 -19.20
CA VAL A 29 16.37 1.14 -19.20
C VAL A 29 16.72 0.66 -20.61
N PHE A 30 16.19 1.29 -21.65
CA PHE A 30 16.44 0.99 -23.06
C PHE A 30 17.74 1.59 -23.64
N SER A 31 18.49 2.40 -22.87
CA SER A 31 19.71 3.08 -23.33
C SER A 31 21.01 2.42 -22.80
N GLN A 32 20.92 1.23 -22.20
CA GLN A 32 22.06 0.59 -21.52
C GLN A 32 22.69 -0.50 -22.39
N GLU A 33 24.01 -0.44 -22.57
CA GLU A 33 24.78 -1.40 -23.38
C GLU A 33 25.17 -2.68 -22.58
N SER A 34 25.04 -2.68 -21.24
CA SER A 34 25.42 -3.81 -20.38
C SER A 34 24.23 -4.53 -19.73
N LEU A 35 24.22 -5.87 -19.83
CA LEU A 35 23.18 -6.73 -19.23
C LEU A 35 23.13 -6.64 -17.69
N ALA A 36 24.28 -6.40 -17.05
CA ALA A 36 24.37 -6.25 -15.61
C ALA A 36 23.64 -4.99 -15.14
N GLU A 37 23.94 -3.82 -15.72
CA GLU A 37 23.29 -2.56 -15.33
C GLU A 37 21.78 -2.59 -15.61
N LEU A 38 21.34 -3.33 -16.63
CA LEU A 38 19.94 -3.54 -16.95
C LEU A 38 19.23 -4.36 -15.86
N MET A 39 19.84 -5.45 -15.37
CA MET A 39 19.30 -6.23 -14.25
C MET A 39 19.25 -5.45 -12.94
N GLY A 40 20.30 -4.67 -12.63
CA GLY A 40 20.33 -3.80 -11.45
C GLY A 40 19.21 -2.76 -11.49
N ARG A 41 19.01 -2.09 -12.63
CA ARG A 41 17.96 -1.08 -12.77
C ARG A 41 16.55 -1.66 -12.69
N ILE A 42 16.31 -2.86 -13.25
CA ILE A 42 15.01 -3.54 -13.14
C ILE A 42 14.72 -3.92 -11.68
N SER A 43 15.72 -4.44 -10.96
CA SER A 43 15.56 -4.81 -9.55
C SER A 43 15.12 -3.62 -8.70
N ASP A 44 15.79 -2.47 -8.83
CA ASP A 44 15.43 -1.25 -8.11
C ASP A 44 14.00 -0.77 -8.43
N CYS A 45 13.57 -0.82 -9.70
CA CYS A 45 12.20 -0.48 -10.08
C CYS A 45 11.18 -1.41 -9.41
N LEU A 46 11.51 -2.70 -9.30
CA LEU A 46 10.68 -3.71 -8.63
C LEU A 46 10.64 -3.50 -7.11
N VAL A 47 11.77 -3.11 -6.48
CA VAL A 47 11.84 -2.75 -5.06
C VAL A 47 10.94 -1.55 -4.77
N VAL A 48 11.02 -0.49 -5.57
CA VAL A 48 10.18 0.72 -5.38
C VAL A 48 8.70 0.37 -5.48
N ALA A 49 8.29 -0.40 -6.49
CA ALA A 49 6.91 -0.85 -6.64
C ALA A 49 6.46 -1.74 -5.47
N GLY A 50 7.31 -2.67 -5.03
CA GLY A 50 7.05 -3.57 -3.91
C GLY A 50 6.90 -2.84 -2.58
N VAL A 51 7.79 -1.88 -2.27
CA VAL A 51 7.74 -1.07 -1.03
C VAL A 51 6.48 -0.22 -0.99
N LEU A 52 6.09 0.43 -2.09
CA LEU A 52 4.87 1.22 -2.15
C LEU A 52 3.61 0.38 -1.88
N LEU A 53 3.49 -0.77 -2.55
CA LEU A 53 2.33 -1.65 -2.38
C LEU A 53 2.30 -2.31 -1.01
N ALA A 54 3.44 -2.80 -0.52
CA ALA A 54 3.57 -3.37 0.82
C ALA A 54 3.25 -2.31 1.89
N GLY A 55 3.73 -1.07 1.70
CA GLY A 55 3.43 0.08 2.57
C GLY A 55 1.93 0.36 2.65
N ILE A 56 1.23 0.43 1.51
CA ILE A 56 -0.23 0.61 1.48
C ILE A 56 -0.95 -0.56 2.18
N GLY A 57 -0.48 -1.79 1.96
CA GLY A 57 -0.98 -2.98 2.64
C GLY A 57 -0.84 -2.89 4.17
N VAL A 58 0.34 -2.51 4.65
CA VAL A 58 0.64 -2.35 6.08
C VAL A 58 -0.17 -1.20 6.69
N LEU A 59 -0.32 -0.08 5.99
CA LEU A 59 -1.16 1.04 6.44
C LEU A 59 -2.63 0.61 6.54
N SER A 60 -3.13 -0.19 5.58
CA SER A 60 -4.47 -0.78 5.65
C SER A 60 -4.62 -1.72 6.85
N TRP A 61 -3.57 -2.49 7.16
CA TRP A 61 -3.51 -3.39 8.31
C TRP A 61 -3.61 -2.62 9.63
N ILE A 62 -2.76 -1.60 9.80
CA ILE A 62 -2.73 -0.71 10.96
C ILE A 62 -4.07 0.02 11.14
N LYS A 63 -4.68 0.49 10.04
CA LYS A 63 -6.01 1.12 10.06
C LYS A 63 -7.09 0.18 10.57
N SER A 64 -7.09 -1.08 10.16
CA SER A 64 -8.09 -2.05 10.62
C SER A 64 -7.98 -2.37 12.11
N LYS A 65 -6.80 -2.20 12.70
CA LYS A 65 -6.58 -2.31 14.15
C LYS A 65 -7.03 -1.07 14.93
N GLY A 66 -7.36 0.03 14.24
CA GLY A 66 -7.83 1.27 14.86
C GLY A 66 -6.73 2.17 15.37
N ALA A 67 -5.48 1.99 14.94
CA ALA A 67 -4.38 2.86 15.35
C ALA A 67 -4.62 4.33 14.95
N TYR A 68 -5.36 4.57 13.85
CA TYR A 68 -5.72 5.91 13.38
C TYR A 68 -7.05 6.43 13.96
N ASP A 69 -7.70 5.72 14.88
CA ASP A 69 -9.00 6.15 15.41
C ASP A 69 -8.87 7.40 16.28
N MET A 70 -7.80 7.49 17.07
CA MET A 70 -7.52 8.65 17.92
C MET A 70 -7.20 9.90 17.09
N MET A 71 -6.39 9.76 16.04
CA MET A 71 -6.09 10.84 15.11
C MET A 71 -7.33 11.31 14.34
N SER A 72 -8.17 10.36 13.90
CA SER A 72 -9.42 10.70 13.21
C SER A 72 -10.40 11.42 14.13
N TYR A 73 -10.48 11.02 15.40
CA TYR A 73 -11.31 11.69 16.40
C TYR A 73 -10.82 13.11 16.67
N GLY A 74 -9.50 13.31 16.78
CA GLY A 74 -8.90 14.64 16.92
C GLY A 74 -9.25 15.56 15.76
N ILE A 75 -9.09 15.08 14.52
CA ILE A 75 -9.45 15.85 13.30
C ILE A 75 -10.95 16.14 13.26
N ASP A 76 -11.80 15.15 13.57
CA ASP A 76 -13.26 15.31 13.60
C ASP A 76 -13.68 16.31 14.67
N SER A 77 -13.05 16.29 15.86
CA SER A 77 -13.28 17.25 16.93
C SER A 77 -12.80 18.66 16.60
N LEU A 78 -11.78 18.81 15.75
CA LEU A 78 -11.28 20.11 15.29
C LEU A 78 -12.13 20.71 14.18
N ILE A 79 -12.70 19.87 13.30
CA ILE A 79 -13.51 20.31 12.14
C ILE A 79 -14.99 20.48 12.50
N LYS A 80 -15.52 19.66 13.42
CA LYS A 80 -16.93 19.72 13.89
C LYS A 80 -17.41 21.13 14.27
N PRO A 81 -16.63 21.97 14.97
CA PRO A 81 -17.01 23.35 15.30
C PRO A 81 -17.25 24.25 14.07
N PHE A 82 -16.60 23.94 12.94
CA PHE A 82 -16.72 24.70 11.68
C PHE A 82 -17.83 24.18 10.77
N THR A 83 -18.54 23.11 11.17
CA THR A 83 -19.63 22.50 10.39
C THR A 83 -20.97 22.71 11.09
N SER A 84 -22.02 23.04 10.32
CA SER A 84 -23.40 23.28 10.81
C SER A 84 -24.02 22.09 11.57
N ARG A 85 -23.43 20.88 11.47
CA ARG A 85 -23.81 19.72 12.28
C ARG A 85 -23.19 19.81 13.68
N ARG A 86 -23.76 20.66 14.54
CA ARG A 86 -23.68 20.52 16.01
C ARG A 86 -24.42 19.25 16.45
N LYS A 87 -23.90 18.07 16.10
CA LYS A 87 -24.23 16.86 16.86
C LYS A 87 -23.42 16.94 18.15
N GLU A 88 -24.05 16.55 19.26
CA GLU A 88 -23.43 16.49 20.59
C GLU A 88 -22.03 15.86 20.52
N PHE A 89 -21.11 16.37 21.33
CA PHE A 89 -19.76 15.83 21.43
C PHE A 89 -19.84 14.39 21.94
N GLU A 90 -19.94 13.46 21.01
CA GLU A 90 -19.93 12.03 21.28
C GLU A 90 -18.63 11.67 22.00
N ALA A 91 -18.75 10.95 23.11
CA ALA A 91 -17.59 10.53 23.88
C ALA A 91 -16.65 9.69 23.01
N PHE A 92 -15.34 9.82 23.25
CA PHE A 92 -14.32 9.07 22.49
C PHE A 92 -14.59 7.56 22.47
N TYR A 93 -15.16 7.03 23.56
CA TYR A 93 -15.53 5.63 23.68
C TYR A 93 -16.61 5.23 22.66
N ASP A 94 -17.70 5.99 22.57
CA ASP A 94 -18.80 5.71 21.64
C ASP A 94 -18.36 5.86 20.18
N PHE A 95 -17.52 6.86 19.89
CA PHE A 95 -16.90 7.02 18.58
C PHE A 95 -16.05 5.81 18.18
N LYS A 96 -15.28 5.25 19.12
CA LYS A 96 -14.44 4.06 18.90
C LYS A 96 -15.29 2.81 18.69
N VAL A 97 -16.36 2.63 19.45
CA VAL A 97 -17.29 1.48 19.33
C VAL A 97 -18.00 1.51 17.98
N ARG A 98 -18.59 2.65 17.59
CA ARG A 98 -19.22 2.79 16.26
C ARG A 98 -18.23 2.53 15.14
N LYS A 99 -17.03 3.11 15.21
CA LYS A 99 -16.00 2.86 14.19
C LYS A 99 -15.53 1.42 14.18
N ALA A 100 -15.51 0.72 15.31
CA ALA A 100 -15.16 -0.70 15.40
C ALA A 100 -16.19 -1.58 14.66
N GLU A 101 -17.48 -1.26 14.79
CA GLU A 101 -18.58 -1.95 14.09
C GLU A 101 -18.56 -1.68 12.57
N GLU A 102 -18.20 -0.47 12.16
CA GLU A 102 -18.10 -0.08 10.74
C GLU A 102 -16.79 -0.49 10.06
N ARG A 103 -15.87 -1.19 10.76
CA ARG A 103 -14.55 -1.52 10.18
C ARG A 103 -14.70 -2.47 9.00
N LYS A 104 -14.42 -1.93 7.81
CA LYS A 104 -14.26 -2.73 6.60
C LYS A 104 -13.09 -3.71 6.74
N PRO A 105 -13.20 -4.91 6.13
CA PRO A 105 -12.08 -5.85 6.10
C PRO A 105 -10.86 -5.21 5.42
N TRP A 106 -9.70 -5.33 6.06
CA TRP A 106 -8.41 -4.88 5.52
C TRP A 106 -8.08 -5.48 4.14
N LEU A 107 -7.25 -4.78 3.39
CA LEU A 107 -6.74 -5.21 2.07
C LEU A 107 -5.61 -6.23 2.24
N LYS A 108 -5.93 -7.45 2.71
CA LYS A 108 -4.96 -8.56 2.82
C LYS A 108 -4.25 -8.83 1.49
N GLU A 109 -4.98 -8.63 0.39
CA GLU A 109 -4.55 -8.92 -0.96
C GLU A 109 -3.41 -7.99 -1.41
N TRP A 110 -3.45 -6.72 -1.01
CA TRP A 110 -2.42 -5.73 -1.38
C TRP A 110 -1.12 -5.95 -0.62
N LEU A 111 -1.22 -6.34 0.65
CA LEU A 111 -0.05 -6.69 1.46
C LEU A 111 0.61 -7.97 0.93
N ALA A 112 -0.18 -9.00 0.62
CA ALA A 112 0.34 -10.24 0.06
C ALA A 112 1.03 -10.02 -1.30
N VAL A 113 0.39 -9.27 -2.21
CA VAL A 113 0.99 -8.96 -3.51
C VAL A 113 2.27 -8.15 -3.35
N GLY A 114 2.25 -7.05 -2.58
CA GLY A 114 3.43 -6.21 -2.36
C GLY A 114 4.61 -6.96 -1.72
N LEU A 115 4.34 -7.87 -0.78
CA LEU A 115 5.36 -8.69 -0.13
C LEU A 115 5.95 -9.74 -1.08
N CYS A 116 5.12 -10.35 -1.93
CA CYS A 116 5.60 -11.24 -2.99
C CYS A 116 6.48 -10.51 -4.01
N THR A 117 6.10 -9.30 -4.46
CA THR A 117 6.94 -8.51 -5.38
C THR A 117 8.23 -8.07 -4.72
N LEU A 118 8.22 -7.72 -3.43
CA LEU A 118 9.43 -7.39 -2.67
C LEU A 118 10.39 -8.58 -2.55
N LEU A 119 9.87 -9.77 -2.23
CA LEU A 119 10.68 -10.99 -2.20
C LEU A 119 11.28 -11.31 -3.57
N LEU A 120 10.49 -11.16 -4.64
CA LEU A 120 10.97 -11.36 -6.00
C LEU A 120 12.07 -10.35 -6.36
N ALA A 121 11.88 -9.07 -6.02
CA ALA A 121 12.86 -8.01 -6.23
C ALA A 121 14.19 -8.29 -5.51
N LEU A 122 14.11 -8.76 -4.26
CA LEU A 122 15.27 -9.10 -3.44
C LEU A 122 16.04 -10.31 -4.00
N ILE A 123 15.34 -11.31 -4.55
CA ILE A 123 15.97 -12.43 -5.28
C ILE A 123 16.72 -11.92 -6.52
N PHE A 124 16.11 -11.03 -7.30
CA PHE A 124 16.77 -10.43 -8.47
C PHE A 124 17.97 -9.56 -8.08
N LEU A 125 17.89 -8.82 -6.96
CA LEU A 125 19.01 -8.04 -6.43
C LEU A 125 20.17 -8.94 -5.98
N ALA A 126 19.86 -10.04 -5.30
CA ALA A 126 20.86 -11.00 -4.84
C ALA A 126 21.58 -11.67 -6.03
N LEU A 127 20.85 -11.98 -7.11
CA LEU A 127 21.43 -12.49 -8.35
C LEU A 127 22.33 -11.46 -9.03
N TYR A 128 21.96 -10.18 -9.03
CA TYR A 128 22.80 -9.10 -9.57
C TYR A 128 24.12 -8.93 -8.81
N TYR A 129 24.11 -9.09 -7.48
CA TYR A 129 25.34 -9.01 -6.68
C TYR A 129 26.21 -10.27 -6.77
N MET A 130 25.68 -11.38 -7.29
CA MET A 130 26.38 -12.66 -7.41
C MET A 130 27.04 -12.86 -8.79
N PHE A 131 26.60 -12.11 -9.81
CA PHE A 131 27.15 -12.10 -11.17
C PHE A 131 28.01 -10.85 -11.40
#